data_AF-A0A366MDG6-F1
#
_entry.id   AF-A0A366MDG6-F1
#
_cell.length_a   1.000
_cell.length_b   1.000
_cell.length_c   1.000
_cell.angle_alpha   90.00
_cell.angle_beta   90.00
_cell.angle_gamma   90.00
#
_symmetry.space_group_name_H-M   'P 1'
#
loop_
_entity.id
_entity.type
_entity.pdbx_description
1 polymer ?
#
loop_
_entity_poly.entity_id
_entity_poly.type
_entity_poly.pdbx_seq_one_letter_code
_entity_poly.pdbx_strand_id
1 'polypeptide(L)' 'MIIKTPSRLHMTLINLNGSYGRQDGGIGLTIQKPSFYLRCEEIEKGITIDFNKNITDNEIKKAMSNQNKRFC' A
#
# COMPACT_ATOMS: atom_id res chain seq x y z
N MET A 1 -4.65 -5.02 22.58
CA MET A 1 -3.93 -6.03 21.76
C MET A 1 -2.59 -5.45 21.29
N ILE A 2 -1.52 -6.25 21.23
CA ILE A 2 -0.22 -5.82 20.66
C ILE A 2 0.03 -6.58 19.36
N ILE A 3 0.17 -5.86 18.25
CA ILE A 3 0.56 -6.40 16.94
C ILE A 3 2.07 -6.18 16.77
N LYS A 4 2.79 -7.23 16.37
CA LYS A 4 4.22 -7.15 16.06
C LYS A 4 4.45 -7.63 14.64
N THR A 5 5.20 -6.86 13.84
CA THR A 5 5.64 -7.26 12.50
C THR A 5 7.16 -7.17 12.37
N PRO A 6 7.83 -8.12 11.69
CA PRO A 6 9.25 -8.05 11.44
C PRO A 6 9.55 -6.99 10.36
N SER A 7 10.75 -6.42 10.38
CA SER A 7 11.19 -5.54 9.28
C SER A 7 11.67 -6.37 8.09
N ARG A 8 11.57 -5.79 6.90
CA ARG A 8 12.09 -6.36 5.66
C ARG A 8 13.18 -5.46 5.11
N LEU A 9 14.38 -5.99 4.96
CA LEU A 9 15.45 -5.33 4.23
C LEU A 9 15.29 -5.64 2.74
N HIS A 10 15.00 -4.64 1.93
CA HIS A 10 14.92 -4.77 0.48
C HIS A 10 16.32 -4.52 -0.11
N MET A 11 16.88 -5.51 -0.79
CA MET A 11 18.31 -5.49 -1.16
C MET A 11 18.52 -5.07 -2.61
N THR A 12 17.80 -5.68 -3.54
CA THR A 12 17.96 -5.39 -4.97
C THR A 12 16.72 -5.77 -5.76
N LEU A 13 16.62 -5.20 -6.95
CA LEU A 13 15.66 -5.57 -7.97
C LEU A 13 16.32 -6.54 -8.96
N ILE A 14 15.55 -7.51 -9.46
CA ILE A 14 16.06 -8.66 -10.23
C ILE A 14 15.85 -8.46 -11.73
N ASN A 15 14.81 -7.74 -12.16
CA ASN A 15 14.56 -7.46 -13.57
C ASN A 15 13.69 -6.21 -13.77
N LEU A 16 14.24 -5.19 -14.42
CA LEU A 16 13.54 -3.91 -14.65
C LEU A 16 13.13 -3.68 -16.10
N ASN A 17 13.58 -4.52 -17.04
CA ASN A 17 13.23 -4.36 -18.46
C ASN A 17 11.99 -5.15 -18.88
N GLY A 18 11.54 -6.12 -18.05
CA GLY A 18 10.30 -6.86 -18.26
C GLY A 18 10.26 -7.78 -19.49
N SER A 19 11.36 -7.94 -20.25
CA SER A 19 11.36 -8.66 -21.53
C SER A 19 11.03 -10.15 -21.42
N TYR A 20 11.21 -10.73 -20.23
CA TYR A 20 10.91 -12.14 -19.93
C TYR A 20 9.49 -12.38 -19.40
N GLY A 21 8.57 -11.41 -19.57
CA GLY A 21 7.16 -11.53 -19.13
C GLY A 21 6.94 -11.41 -17.61
N ARG A 22 8.01 -11.13 -16.85
CA ARG A 22 7.94 -10.72 -15.44
C ARG A 22 8.65 -9.39 -15.30
N GLN A 23 7.88 -8.36 -14.99
CA GLN A 23 8.36 -7.02 -14.70
C GLN A 23 8.51 -6.88 -13.19
N ASP A 24 9.63 -6.29 -12.79
CA ASP A 24 10.04 -6.14 -11.41
C ASP A 24 10.24 -7.49 -10.69
N GLY A 25 10.66 -7.40 -9.44
CA GLY A 25 11.01 -8.54 -8.61
C GLY A 25 12.10 -8.11 -7.66
N GLY A 26 11.87 -8.30 -6.36
CA GLY A 26 12.78 -7.85 -5.32
C GLY A 26 13.29 -9.02 -4.49
N ILE A 27 14.56 -8.97 -4.12
CA ILE A 27 15.09 -9.84 -3.06
C ILE A 27 15.00 -9.05 -1.76
N GLY A 28 14.39 -9.65 -0.74
CA GLY A 28 14.36 -9.08 0.58
C GLY A 28 14.53 -10.11 1.68
N LEU A 29 15.17 -9.69 2.77
CA LEU A 29 15.40 -10.50 3.97
C LEU A 29 14.52 -10.00 5.10
N THR A 30 13.80 -10.93 5.74
CA THR A 30 13.04 -10.62 6.96
C THR A 30 13.99 -10.68 8.16
N ILE A 31 14.01 -9.60 8.94
CA ILE A 31 14.84 -9.49 10.14
C ILE A 31 13.97 -9.34 11.39
N GLN A 32 14.44 -9.91 12.50
CA GLN A 32 13.71 -9.85 13.76
C GLN A 32 13.80 -8.47 14.43
N LYS A 33 14.90 -7.74 14.22
CA LYS A 33 15.12 -6.38 14.72
C LYS A 33 15.80 -5.51 13.65
N PRO A 34 15.38 -4.24 13.47
CA PRO A 34 14.23 -3.61 14.12
C PRO A 34 12.90 -4.32 13.77
N SER A 35 11.88 -4.08 14.58
CA SER A 35 10.54 -4.63 14.34
C SER A 35 9.51 -3.59 14.76
N PHE A 36 8.40 -3.56 14.05
CA PHE A 36 7.32 -2.62 14.31
C PHE A 36 6.35 -3.20 15.34
N TYR A 37 6.00 -2.40 16.34
CA TYR A 37 5.05 -2.74 17.39
C TYR A 37 3.91 -1.73 17.38
N LEU A 38 2.68 -2.22 17.27
CA LEU A 38 1.47 -1.41 17.32
C LEU A 38 0.61 -1.87 18.49
N ARG A 39 0.29 -0.96 19.41
CA ARG A 39 -0.72 -1.19 20.44
C ARG A 39 -2.07 -0.76 19.89
N CYS A 40 -3.02 -1.67 19.92
CA CYS A 40 -4.41 -1.42 19.54
C CYS A 40 -5.31 -1.57 20.76
N GLU A 41 -6.23 -0.63 20.90
CA GLU A 41 -7.29 -0.64 21.90
C GLU A 41 -8.62 -0.78 21.18
N GLU A 42 -9.55 -1.49 21.80
CA GLU A 42 -10.91 -1.63 21.26
C GLU A 42 -11.69 -0.33 21.52
N ILE A 43 -12.48 0.09 20.55
CA ILE A 43 -13.31 1.30 20.66
C ILE A 43 -14.78 0.88 20.74
N GLU A 44 -15.52 1.46 21.68
CA GLU A 44 -16.94 1.14 21.91
C GLU A 44 -17.82 1.59 20.74
N LYS A 45 -17.54 2.78 20.21
CA LYS A 45 -18.15 3.30 19.00
C LYS A 45 -17.28 2.86 17.84
N GLY A 46 -17.85 2.09 16.91
CA GLY A 46 -17.14 1.54 15.77
C GLY A 46 -16.45 2.59 14.88
N ILE A 47 -15.81 2.13 13.82
CA ILE A 47 -15.03 2.97 12.92
C ILE A 47 -15.97 3.88 12.11
N THR A 48 -15.76 5.20 12.15
CA THR A 48 -16.43 6.15 11.27
C THR A 48 -15.51 6.49 10.10
N ILE A 49 -16.02 6.39 8.88
CA ILE A 49 -15.32 6.79 7.66
C ILE A 49 -16.07 7.99 7.10
N ASP A 50 -15.47 9.16 7.21
CA ASP A 50 -16.05 10.38 6.67
C ASP A 50 -15.63 10.57 5.21
N PHE A 51 -16.61 10.58 4.32
CA PHE A 51 -16.41 10.97 2.93
C PHE A 51 -16.79 12.44 2.74
N ASN A 52 -16.05 13.13 1.87
CA ASN A 52 -16.44 14.45 1.44
C ASN A 52 -17.77 14.36 0.64
N LYS A 53 -18.85 14.89 1.23
CA LYS A 53 -20.21 14.85 0.66
C LYS A 53 -20.37 15.69 -0.62
N ASN A 54 -19.40 16.55 -0.93
CA ASN A 54 -19.45 17.42 -2.09
C ASN A 54 -18.78 16.81 -3.34
N ILE A 55 -18.31 15.56 -3.27
CA ILE A 55 -17.75 14.89 -4.45
C ILE A 55 -18.88 14.60 -5.42
N THR A 56 -18.83 15.24 -6.59
CA THR A 56 -19.78 15.01 -7.67
C THR A 56 -19.33 13.85 -8.57
N ASP A 57 -20.29 13.16 -9.18
CA ASP A 57 -20.02 12.05 -10.12
C ASP A 57 -19.07 12.47 -11.25
N ASN A 58 -19.10 13.75 -11.66
CA ASN A 58 -18.21 14.29 -12.68
C ASN A 58 -16.76 14.39 -12.20
N GLU A 59 -16.54 14.71 -10.93
CA GLU A 59 -15.20 14.74 -10.33
C GLU A 59 -14.63 13.32 -10.19
N ILE A 60 -15.47 12.34 -9.82
CA ILE A 60 -15.10 10.92 -9.78
C ILE A 60 -14.72 10.45 -11.19
N LYS A 61 -15.59 10.67 -12.17
CA LYS A 61 -15.33 10.28 -13.58
C LYS A 61 -14.06 10.93 -14.13
N LYS A 62 -13.79 12.19 -13.77
CA LYS A 62 -12.56 12.91 -14.15
C LYS A 62 -11.31 12.35 -13.46
N ALA A 63 -11.40 11.95 -12.19
CA ALA A 63 -10.30 11.32 -11.48
C ALA A 63 -9.97 9.93 -12.07
N MET A 64 -11.00 9.14 -12.38
CA MET A 64 -10.83 7.79 -12.96
C MET A 64 -10.30 7.84 -14.41
N SER A 65 -10.74 8.81 -15.23
CA SER A 65 -10.22 8.95 -16.60
C SER A 65 -8.74 9.39 -16.64
N ASN A 66 -8.27 10.10 -15.60
CA ASN A 66 -6.87 10.49 -15.46
C ASN A 66 -5.95 9.38 -14.94
N GLN A 67 -6.49 8.35 -14.25
CA GLN A 67 -5.68 7.21 -13.79
C GLN A 67 -5.29 6.27 -14.94
N ASN A 68 -6.11 6.15 -15.99
CA ASN A 68 -5.79 5.37 -17.19
C ASN A 68 -4.67 5.99 -18.07
N LYS A 69 -4.16 7.18 -17.73
CA LYS A 69 -3.04 7.83 -18.44
C LYS A 69 -1.68 7.71 -17.73
N ARG A 70 -1.62 7.04 -16.57
CA ARG A 70 -0.39 6.94 -15.75
C ARG A 70 0.18 5.53 -15.60
N PHE A 71 -0.42 4.55 -16.26
CA PHE A 71 0.15 3.21 -16.43
C PHE A 71 0.57 3.03 -17.89
N CYS A 72 1.72 3.61 -18.23
CA CYS A 72 2.57 3.17 -19.32
C CYS A 72 3.84 2.60 -18.69
#